data_AF-A0A6P4B4S5-F1
#
_entry.id   AF-A0A6P4B4S5-F1
#
_cell.length_a   1.000
_cell.length_b   1.000
_cell.length_c   1.000
_cell.angle_alpha   90.00
_cell.angle_beta   90.00
_cell.angle_gamma   90.00
#
_symmetry.space_group_name_H-M   'P 1'
#
loop_
_entity.id
_entity.type
_entity.pdbx_description
1 polymer ?
#
loop_
_entity_poly.entity_id
_entity_poly.type
_entity_poly.pdbx_seq_one_letter_code
_entity_poly.pdbx_strand_id
1 'polypeptide(L)'
;MAVEEDAKQEFAPQKKKGPSEDDKRRKKITPGSLMKALMRPGGGDSTPSDGDQVIYHCTIRTLDGVVVESTRSEYGGKGTPIRQVLGKSKMILGLLDGLPTMLKGEVAMVNLPC
;
A
#
# COMPACT_ATOMS: atom_id res chain seq x y z
N MET A 1 11.31 16.38 -39.83
CA MET A 1 12.63 16.56 -39.17
C MET A 1 12.29 17.13 -37.79
N ALA A 2 12.03 16.29 -36.78
CA ALA A 2 13.05 15.66 -35.90
C ALA A 2 13.82 16.76 -35.12
N VAL A 3 13.82 16.84 -33.79
CA VAL A 3 14.09 15.80 -32.79
C VAL A 3 13.52 16.21 -31.42
N GLU A 4 13.00 15.20 -30.70
CA GLU A 4 12.57 15.17 -29.30
C GLU A 4 13.72 15.34 -28.28
N GLU A 5 13.33 15.36 -27.00
CA GLU A 5 14.12 14.86 -25.85
C GLU A 5 15.33 15.71 -25.42
N ASP A 6 15.69 15.84 -24.15
CA ASP A 6 15.28 15.17 -22.94
C ASP A 6 15.68 16.12 -21.80
N ALA A 7 14.71 16.55 -20.99
CA ALA A 7 15.01 17.32 -19.77
C ALA A 7 15.52 16.33 -18.72
N LYS A 8 16.80 15.97 -18.85
CA LYS A 8 17.56 15.12 -17.94
C LYS A 8 17.60 15.73 -16.54
N GLN A 9 16.57 15.48 -15.74
CA GLN A 9 16.62 15.69 -14.30
C GLN A 9 17.44 14.57 -13.68
N GLU A 10 18.70 14.88 -13.46
CA GLU A 10 19.68 14.10 -12.72
C GLU A 10 19.15 13.83 -11.29
N PHE A 11 18.61 12.63 -11.08
CA PHE A 11 18.25 12.14 -9.75
C PHE A 11 19.55 11.73 -9.03
N ALA A 12 20.04 12.62 -8.17
CA ALA A 12 21.13 12.34 -7.26
C ALA A 12 20.85 11.10 -6.38
N PRO A 13 21.87 10.27 -6.07
CA PRO A 13 21.69 9.03 -5.31
C PRO A 13 21.43 9.38 -3.83
N GLN A 14 20.18 9.22 -3.39
CA GLN A 14 19.82 9.45 -2.00
C GLN A 14 20.33 8.31 -1.10
N LYS A 15 21.45 8.61 -0.44
CA LYS A 15 21.89 8.19 0.89
C LYS A 15 21.05 7.08 1.56
N LYS A 16 21.75 5.99 1.91
CA LYS A 16 21.38 4.93 2.87
C LYS A 16 20.49 5.49 3.99
N LYS A 17 19.20 5.19 3.95
CA LYS A 17 18.26 5.53 5.04
C LYS A 17 18.55 4.63 6.23
N GLY A 18 18.78 5.26 7.39
CA GLY A 18 18.70 4.59 8.68
C GLY A 18 17.28 4.05 8.95
N PRO A 19 17.07 3.32 10.06
CA PRO A 19 15.80 2.66 10.33
C PRO A 19 14.66 3.70 10.35
N SER A 20 13.69 3.54 9.44
CA SER A 20 12.56 4.46 9.29
C SER A 20 11.68 4.42 10.56
N GLU A 21 10.94 5.49 10.82
CA GLU A 21 9.87 5.47 11.84
C GLU A 21 8.84 4.34 11.57
N ASP A 22 8.72 3.92 10.30
CA ASP A 22 7.94 2.75 9.89
C ASP A 22 8.49 1.43 10.45
N ASP A 23 9.81 1.28 10.59
CA ASP A 23 10.44 0.10 11.23
C ASP A 23 10.06 0.03 12.71
N LYS A 24 10.04 1.18 13.40
CA LYS A 24 9.59 1.25 14.79
C LYS A 24 8.09 0.97 14.94
N ARG A 25 7.27 1.33 13.94
CA ARG A 25 5.83 1.01 13.92
C ARG A 25 5.56 -0.45 13.59
N ARG A 26 6.29 -1.04 12.63
CA ARG A 26 6.24 -2.49 12.37
C ARG A 26 6.64 -3.29 13.60
N LYS A 27 7.67 -2.87 14.34
CA LYS A 27 8.09 -3.52 15.61
C LYS A 27 7.04 -3.47 16.73
N LYS A 28 6.02 -2.61 16.64
CA LYS A 28 4.91 -2.56 17.61
C LYS A 28 3.78 -3.52 17.29
N ILE A 29 3.74 -4.09 16.09
CA ILE A 29 2.81 -5.15 15.74
C ILE A 29 3.53 -6.46 16.03
N THR A 30 2.90 -7.32 16.82
CA THR A 30 3.38 -8.70 16.96
C THR A 30 3.27 -9.38 15.59
N PRO A 31 4.38 -9.83 14.99
CA PRO A 31 4.33 -10.55 13.72
C PRO A 31 3.43 -11.78 13.87
N GLY A 32 2.37 -11.86 13.07
CA GLY A 32 1.35 -12.92 13.15
C GLY A 32 -0.03 -12.48 13.65
N SER A 33 -0.20 -11.24 14.11
CA SER A 33 -1.52 -10.73 14.48
C SER A 33 -2.36 -10.37 13.24
N LEU A 34 -1.71 -9.95 12.15
CA LEU A 34 -2.38 -9.60 10.89
C LEU A 34 -2.80 -10.86 10.12
N MET A 35 -4.11 -11.05 9.94
CA MET A 35 -4.62 -12.13 9.10
C MET A 35 -4.93 -11.59 7.70
N LYS A 36 -4.22 -12.11 6.70
CA LYS A 36 -4.47 -11.81 5.28
C LYS A 36 -5.15 -12.99 4.61
N ALA A 37 -6.31 -12.76 4.02
CA ALA A 37 -7.02 -13.71 3.18
C ALA A 37 -6.92 -13.27 1.71
N LEU A 38 -6.36 -14.12 0.85
CA LEU A 38 -6.30 -13.89 -0.59
C LEU A 38 -7.69 -14.12 -1.21
N MET A 39 -8.29 -13.07 -1.77
CA MET A 39 -9.61 -13.15 -2.41
C MET A 39 -9.49 -13.35 -3.93
N ARG A 40 -8.55 -12.64 -4.55
CA ARG A 40 -8.21 -12.79 -5.96
C ARG A 40 -6.69 -12.71 -6.11
N PRO A 41 -6.04 -13.73 -6.69
CA PRO A 41 -4.62 -13.66 -6.98
C PRO A 41 -4.34 -12.52 -7.95
N GLY A 42 -3.26 -11.78 -7.67
CA GLY A 42 -2.71 -10.81 -8.60
C GLY A 42 -1.94 -11.49 -9.74
N GLY A 43 -1.50 -10.68 -10.69
CA GLY A 43 -0.62 -11.11 -11.77
C GLY A 43 0.78 -10.50 -11.61
N GLY A 44 1.80 -11.31 -11.91
CA GLY A 44 3.20 -10.91 -11.88
C GLY A 44 3.90 -11.23 -10.56
N ASP A 45 5.23 -11.19 -10.60
CA ASP A 45 6.11 -11.60 -9.49
C ASP A 45 6.70 -10.42 -8.71
N SER A 46 6.25 -9.19 -9.03
CA SER A 46 6.74 -7.97 -8.41
C SER A 46 5.86 -7.54 -7.25
N THR A 47 6.43 -7.48 -6.06
CA THR A 47 5.83 -6.88 -4.87
C THR A 47 6.34 -5.44 -4.68
N PRO A 48 5.50 -4.53 -4.14
CA PRO A 48 5.92 -3.16 -3.91
C PRO A 48 6.92 -3.08 -2.74
N SER A 49 7.98 -2.30 -2.93
CA SER A 49 9.04 -2.09 -1.93
C SER A 49 8.94 -0.70 -1.28
N ASP A 50 9.68 -0.47 -0.19
CA ASP A 50 9.74 0.82 0.47
C ASP A 50 10.24 1.92 -0.48
N GLY A 51 9.43 2.97 -0.65
CA GLY A 51 9.68 4.05 -1.60
C GLY A 51 8.87 3.97 -2.89
N ASP A 52 8.21 2.84 -3.18
CA ASP A 52 7.36 2.71 -4.35
C ASP A 52 6.01 3.40 -4.16
N GLN A 53 5.47 3.92 -5.27
CA GLN A 53 4.13 4.48 -5.30
C GLN A 53 3.12 3.37 -5.61
N VAL A 54 2.23 3.10 -4.65
CA VAL A 54 1.11 2.18 -4.83
C VAL A 54 -0.18 2.94 -5.08
N ILE A 55 -0.98 2.36 -5.96
CA ILE A 55 -2.30 2.86 -6.33
C ILE A 55 -3.28 1.73 -6.05
N TYR A 56 -4.21 1.95 -5.12
CA TYR A 56 -5.16 0.91 -4.72
C TYR A 56 -6.52 1.49 -4.38
N HIS A 57 -7.52 0.61 -4.42
CA HIS A 57 -8.83 0.86 -3.81
C HIS A 57 -8.91 0.04 -2.53
N CYS A 58 -9.25 0.67 -1.41
CA CYS A 58 -9.54 -0.03 -0.17
C CYS A 58 -11.00 0.15 0.23
N THR A 59 -11.49 -0.78 1.03
CA THR A 59 -12.76 -0.66 1.74
C THR A 59 -12.52 -1.18 3.14
N ILE A 60 -12.55 -0.26 4.10
CA ILE A 60 -12.33 -0.52 5.51
C ILE A 60 -13.69 -0.77 6.13
N ARG A 61 -13.85 -1.93 6.74
CA ARG A 61 -15.06 -2.33 7.44
C ARG A 61 -14.73 -2.72 8.87
N THR A 62 -15.63 -2.45 9.80
CA THR A 62 -15.58 -3.02 11.15
C THR A 62 -16.00 -4.48 11.13
N LEU A 63 -15.74 -5.20 12.23
CA LEU A 63 -16.20 -6.58 12.42
C LEU A 63 -17.73 -6.69 12.38
N ASP A 64 -18.43 -5.65 12.79
CA ASP A 64 -19.89 -5.53 12.72
C ASP A 64 -20.42 -5.31 11.28
N GLY A 65 -19.53 -5.25 10.28
CA GLY A 65 -19.89 -5.07 8.87
C GLY A 65 -20.12 -3.62 8.45
N VAL A 66 -19.92 -2.65 9.35
CA VAL A 66 -20.08 -1.22 9.05
C VAL A 66 -18.90 -0.73 8.21
N VAL A 67 -19.19 -0.12 7.06
CA VAL A 67 -18.17 0.51 6.20
C VAL A 67 -17.73 1.83 6.83
N VAL A 68 -16.48 1.92 7.28
CA VAL A 68 -15.91 3.15 7.86
C VAL A 68 -15.40 4.06 6.76
N GLU A 69 -14.67 3.48 5.80
CA GLU A 69 -14.09 4.22 4.69
C GLU A 69 -14.09 3.33 3.44
N SER A 70 -14.51 3.87 2.31
CA SER A 70 -14.35 3.18 1.03
C SER A 70 -13.88 4.13 -0.05
N THR A 71 -12.95 3.64 -0.86
CA THR A 71 -12.51 4.31 -2.09
C THR A 71 -13.40 3.95 -3.27
N ARG A 72 -14.17 2.85 -3.20
CA ARG A 72 -15.01 2.37 -4.31
C ARG A 72 -16.35 3.07 -4.33
N SER A 73 -16.81 3.45 -5.52
CA SER A 73 -18.13 4.08 -5.71
C SER A 73 -19.28 3.18 -5.25
N GLU A 74 -19.15 1.86 -5.41
CA GLU A 74 -20.15 0.86 -5.01
C GLU A 74 -20.50 0.90 -3.52
N TYR A 75 -19.58 1.37 -2.67
CA TYR A 75 -19.73 1.44 -1.22
C TYR A 75 -19.79 2.89 -0.71
N GLY A 76 -20.20 3.84 -1.56
CA GLY A 76 -20.32 5.26 -1.18
C GLY A 76 -19.02 6.06 -1.22
N GLY A 77 -17.95 5.49 -1.78
CA GLY A 77 -16.67 6.17 -1.95
C GLY A 77 -16.61 7.12 -3.15
N LYS A 78 -15.54 7.92 -3.23
CA LYS A 78 -15.31 8.88 -4.33
C LYS A 78 -14.94 8.24 -5.67
N GLY A 79 -14.82 6.91 -5.75
CA GLY A 79 -14.40 6.19 -6.95
C GLY A 79 -12.95 6.43 -7.40
N THR A 80 -12.21 7.29 -6.69
CA THR A 80 -10.87 7.71 -7.08
C THR A 80 -9.84 6.88 -6.31
N PRO A 81 -8.95 6.12 -6.97
CA PRO A 81 -7.98 5.29 -6.28
C PRO A 81 -7.05 6.11 -5.39
N ILE A 82 -6.68 5.55 -4.24
CA ILE A 82 -5.73 6.17 -3.33
C ILE A 82 -4.32 5.94 -3.87
N ARG A 83 -3.53 7.02 -3.93
CA ARG A 83 -2.11 6.98 -4.29
C ARG A 83 -1.29 7.27 -3.04
N GLN A 84 -0.45 6.33 -2.64
CA GLN A 84 0.45 6.53 -1.49
C GLN A 84 1.83 5.94 -1.78
N VAL A 85 2.83 6.45 -1.05
CA VAL A 85 4.22 5.98 -1.16
C VAL A 85 4.57 5.15 0.07
N LEU A 86 5.00 3.90 -0.14
CA LEU A 86 5.39 3.01 0.95
C LEU A 86 6.56 3.63 1.74
N GLY A 87 6.46 3.61 3.08
CA GLY A 87 7.50 4.12 3.98
C GLY A 87 7.65 5.64 4.04
N LYS A 88 6.72 6.41 3.45
CA LYS A 88 6.67 7.88 3.58
C LYS A 88 5.29 8.39 3.99
N SER A 89 4.23 7.70 3.57
CA SER A 89 2.85 8.08 3.87
C SER A 89 2.37 7.46 5.19
N LYS A 90 1.53 8.18 5.95
CA LYS A 90 0.87 7.64 7.14
C LYS A 90 -0.18 6.61 6.71
N MET A 91 0.19 5.33 6.72
CA MET A 91 -0.72 4.20 6.49
C MET A 91 -1.20 3.58 7.80
N ILE A 92 -2.35 2.90 7.72
CA ILE A 92 -2.79 1.97 8.76
C ILE A 92 -1.75 0.85 8.85
N LEU A 93 -1.42 0.44 10.06
CA LEU A 93 -0.38 -0.56 10.32
C LEU A 93 -0.58 -1.86 9.53
N GLY A 94 -1.82 -2.33 9.37
CA GLY A 94 -2.11 -3.52 8.56
C GLY A 94 -1.89 -3.34 7.06
N LEU A 95 -2.02 -2.11 6.52
CA LEU A 95 -1.66 -1.84 5.12
C LEU A 95 -0.15 -1.77 4.94
N LEU A 96 0.57 -1.22 5.93
CA LEU A 96 2.04 -1.17 5.89
C LEU A 96 2.64 -2.57 5.77
N ASP A 97 2.09 -3.55 6.49
CA ASP A 97 2.56 -4.93 6.46
C ASP A 97 1.91 -5.75 5.35
N GLY A 98 0.63 -5.52 5.06
CA GLY A 98 -0.12 -6.23 4.03
C GLY A 98 0.32 -5.91 2.60
N LEU A 99 0.47 -4.63 2.24
CA LEU A 99 0.78 -4.19 0.86
C LEU A 99 2.06 -4.80 0.26
N PRO A 100 3.22 -4.86 0.96
CA PRO A 100 4.43 -5.47 0.38
C PRO A 100 4.32 -6.99 0.19
N THR A 101 3.31 -7.64 0.78
CA THR A 101 3.03 -9.07 0.52
C THR A 101 2.09 -9.27 -0.65
N MET A 102 1.55 -8.19 -1.25
CA MET A 102 0.58 -8.27 -2.34
C MET A 102 1.25 -8.13 -3.69
N LEU A 103 0.73 -8.87 -4.66
CA LEU A 103 1.10 -8.76 -6.06
C LEU A 103 0.28 -7.69 -6.78
N LYS A 104 0.74 -7.29 -7.95
CA LYS A 104 0.03 -6.31 -8.77
C LYS A 104 -1.35 -6.84 -9.17
N GLY A 105 -2.39 -6.06 -8.86
CA GLY A 105 -3.78 -6.44 -9.14
C GLY A 105 -4.37 -7.49 -8.18
N GLU A 106 -3.63 -7.89 -7.14
CA GLU A 106 -4.14 -8.75 -6.10
C GLU A 106 -5.28 -8.09 -5.33
N VAL A 107 -6.30 -8.89 -4.97
CA VAL A 107 -7.32 -8.48 -4.01
C VAL A 107 -7.19 -9.38 -2.79
N ALA A 108 -6.89 -8.79 -1.65
CA ALA A 108 -6.85 -9.48 -0.38
C ALA A 108 -7.72 -8.75 0.65
N MET A 109 -8.28 -9.53 1.57
CA MET A 109 -8.93 -9.03 2.76
C MET A 109 -7.94 -9.11 3.91
N VAL A 110 -7.74 -8.01 4.61
CA VAL A 110 -6.79 -7.94 5.73
C VAL A 110 -7.60 -7.64 7.00
N ASN A 111 -7.59 -8.60 7.93
CA ASN A 111 -8.19 -8.45 9.24
C ASN A 111 -7.12 -8.02 10.24
N LEU A 112 -7.35 -6.85 10.82
CA LEU A 112 -6.54 -6.28 11.89
C LEU A 112 -7.18 -6.65 13.23
N PRO A 113 -6.46 -7.37 14.11
CA PRO A 113 -6.92 -7.54 15.48
C PRO A 113 -6.84 -6.20 16.21
N CYS A 114 -7.77 -6.02 17.13
CA CYS A 114 -7.87 -4.85 18.00
C CYS A 114 -6.70 -4.79 19.00
#